data_AF-A0A7C6N467-F1
#
_entry.id   AF-A0A7C6N467-F1
#
_cell.length_a   1.000
_cell.length_b   1.000
_cell.length_c   1.000
_cell.angle_alpha   90.00
_cell.angle_beta   90.00
_cell.angle_gamma   90.00
#
_symmetry.space_group_name_H-M   'P 1'
#
loop_
_entity.id
_entity.type
_entity.pdbx_description
1 polymer ?
#
loop_
_entity_poly.entity_id
_entity_poly.type
_entity_poly.pdbx_seq_one_letter_code
_entity_poly.pdbx_strand_id
1 'polypeptide(L)' 'MIIKSLGGLKECVCGMFRNQKDYEVISPTWCQCCNGHNKIIFEELLDQELQSQLIEGICAGESVCSFKIKI' A
#
# COMPACT_ATOMS: atom_id res chain seq x y z
N MET A 1 -17.78 0.74 10.77
CA MET A 1 -17.62 1.95 9.94
C MET A 1 -16.51 1.67 8.96
N ILE A 2 -16.83 1.42 7.69
CA ILE A 2 -15.83 1.13 6.66
C ILE A 2 -15.24 2.49 6.28
N ILE A 3 -14.00 2.76 6.69
CA ILE A 3 -13.24 3.93 6.25
C ILE A 3 -12.93 3.68 4.77
N LYS A 4 -13.75 4.20 3.86
CA LYS A 4 -13.37 4.27 2.44
C LYS A 4 -12.20 5.25 2.35
N SER A 5 -11.04 4.78 1.91
CA SER A 5 -9.85 5.60 1.74
C SER A 5 -10.18 6.78 0.81
N LEU A 6 -9.81 8.01 1.21
CA LEU A 6 -10.18 9.26 0.52
C LEU A 6 -9.36 9.56 -0.74
N GLY A 7 -8.78 8.53 -1.37
CA GLY A 7 -7.92 8.67 -2.54
C GLY A 7 -6.63 7.89 -2.38
N GLY A 8 -6.67 6.62 -2.77
CA GLY A 8 -5.46 5.84 -3.01
C GLY A 8 -4.96 6.02 -4.45
N LEU A 9 -3.73 5.60 -4.70
CA LEU A 9 -3.22 5.47 -6.05
C LEU A 9 -4.07 4.43 -6.80
N LYS A 10 -4.45 4.75 -8.04
CA LYS A 10 -5.24 3.88 -8.94
C LYS A 10 -4.38 3.07 -9.91
N GLU A 11 -3.07 3.32 -9.90
CA GLU A 11 -2.08 2.59 -10.67
C GLU A 11 -0.93 2.21 -9.73
N CYS A 12 -0.27 1.08 -10.01
CA CYS A 12 0.89 0.69 -9.23
C CYS A 12 2.06 1.58 -9.62
N VAL A 13 2.69 2.24 -8.64
CA VAL A 13 3.87 3.11 -8.87
C VAL A 13 5.15 2.50 -8.32
N CYS A 14 5.12 1.26 -7.83
CA CYS A 14 6.29 0.61 -7.30
C CYS A 14 7.29 0.30 -8.43
N GLY A 15 8.59 0.26 -8.10
CA GLY A 15 9.64 0.08 -9.10
C GLY A 15 9.50 -1.17 -9.98
N MET A 16 8.81 -2.21 -9.48
CA MET A 16 8.56 -3.44 -10.25
C MET A 16 7.49 -3.28 -11.33
N PHE A 17 6.49 -2.42 -11.10
CA PHE A 17 5.24 -2.42 -11.86
C PHE A 17 4.83 -1.04 -12.41
N ARG A 18 5.54 0.04 -12.09
CA ARG A 18 5.22 1.44 -12.48
C ARG A 18 5.05 1.74 -13.96
N ASN A 19 5.44 0.82 -14.84
CA ASN A 19 5.31 0.96 -16.29
C ASN A 19 4.36 -0.08 -16.91
N GLN A 20 3.71 -0.91 -16.09
CA GLN A 20 2.64 -1.79 -16.55
C GLN A 20 1.32 -1.01 -16.57
N LYS A 21 0.57 -1.14 -17.66
CA LYS A 21 -0.78 -0.58 -17.78
C LYS A 21 -1.84 -1.58 -17.33
N ASP A 22 -1.56 -2.86 -17.56
CA ASP A 22 -2.41 -3.98 -17.19
C ASP A 22 -1.67 -4.80 -16.14
N TYR A 23 -2.35 -5.08 -15.03
CA TYR A 23 -1.84 -5.90 -13.94
C TYR A 23 -2.67 -7.18 -13.87
N GLU A 24 -2.02 -8.32 -13.99
CA GLU A 24 -2.62 -9.57 -13.52
C GLU A 24 -2.48 -9.62 -11.99
N VAL A 25 -3.50 -10.13 -11.30
CA VAL A 25 -3.42 -10.33 -9.85
C VAL A 25 -2.33 -11.35 -9.56
N ILE A 26 -1.28 -10.92 -8.86
CA ILE A 26 -0.12 -11.76 -8.56
C ILE A 26 -0.44 -12.70 -7.40
N SER A 27 -0.99 -12.13 -6.32
CA SER A 27 -1.41 -12.85 -5.11
C SER A 27 -2.30 -11.94 -4.24
N PRO A 28 -3.33 -12.47 -3.56
CA PRO A 28 -4.11 -11.71 -2.58
C PRO A 28 -3.28 -11.11 -1.43
N THR A 29 -2.08 -11.64 -1.19
CA THR A 29 -1.16 -11.17 -0.14
C THR A 29 -0.03 -10.28 -0.66
N TRP A 30 -0.08 -9.87 -1.93
CA TRP A 30 0.93 -9.00 -2.54
C TRP A 30 0.93 -7.58 -1.93
N CYS A 31 1.90 -6.75 -2.31
CA CYS A 31 2.09 -5.35 -1.85
C CYS A 31 2.59 -5.16 -0.40
N GLN A 32 2.99 -6.22 0.31
CA GLN A 32 3.57 -6.08 1.66
C GLN A 32 4.92 -5.35 1.68
N CYS A 33 5.67 -5.35 0.57
CA CYS A 33 6.87 -4.52 0.45
C CYS A 33 6.54 -3.03 0.55
N CYS A 34 5.43 -2.58 -0.04
CA CYS A 34 4.95 -1.21 0.08
C CYS A 34 4.45 -0.91 1.50
N ASN A 35 3.83 -1.88 2.17
CA ASN A 35 3.42 -1.73 3.57
C ASN A 35 4.64 -1.50 4.48
N GLY A 36 5.70 -2.29 4.30
CA GLY A 36 6.96 -2.11 5.03
C GLY A 36 7.65 -0.79 4.73
N HIS A 37 7.65 -0.37 3.46
CA HIS A 37 8.20 0.94 3.05
C HIS A 37 7.49 2.11 3.72
N ASN A 38 6.15 2.10 3.76
CA ASN A 38 5.38 3.13 4.45
C ASN A 38 5.68 3.13 5.95
N LYS A 39 5.76 1.94 6.58
CA LYS A 39 6.14 1.83 8.00
C LYS A 39 7.46 2.56 8.27
N ILE A 40 8.52 2.21 7.55
CA ILE A 40 9.86 2.80 7.72
C ILE A 40 9.83 4.32 7.56
N ILE A 41 9.18 4.83 6.50
CA ILE A 41 9.10 6.28 6.26
C ILE A 41 8.43 7.00 7.44
N PHE A 42 7.30 6.49 7.92
CA PHE A 42 6.59 7.17 9.01
C PHE A 42 7.32 7.01 10.36
N GLU A 43 8.00 5.89 10.61
CA GLU A 43 8.84 5.72 11.80
C GLU A 43 9.99 6.73 11.80
N GLU A 44 10.68 6.90 10.66
CA GLU A 44 11.76 7.88 10.51
C GLU A 44 11.25 9.32 10.65
N LEU A 45 10.11 9.65 10.06
CA LEU A 45 9.54 11.00 10.12
C LEU A 45 9.01 11.39 11.50
N LEU A 46 8.50 10.42 12.27
CA LEU A 46 7.87 10.64 13.57
C LEU A 46 8.75 10.27 14.76
N ASP A 47 9.94 9.73 14.52
CA ASP A 47 10.93 9.28 15.50
C ASP A 47 10.34 8.33 16.56
N GLN A 48 9.45 7.41 16.14
CA GLN A 48 8.82 6.43 17.01
C GLN A 48 8.38 5.18 16.25
N GLU A 49 8.28 4.05 16.95
CA GLU A 49 7.71 2.83 16.39
C GLU A 49 6.21 2.99 16.13
N LEU A 50 5.73 2.43 15.01
CA LEU A 50 4.30 2.42 14.68
C LEU A 50 3.87 1.13 14.01
N GLN A 51 2.55 0.97 13.89
CA GLN A 51 1.95 -0.15 13.16
C GLN A 51 1.47 0.30 11.78
N SER A 52 1.81 -0.48 10.74
CA SER A 52 1.31 -0.29 9.38
C SER A 52 0.63 -1.56 8.88
N GLN A 53 -0.59 -1.40 8.37
CA GLN A 53 -1.39 -2.49 7.79
C GLN A 53 -1.77 -2.15 6.34
N LEU A 54 -1.46 -3.06 5.41
CA LEU A 54 -2.02 -3.04 4.06
C LEU A 54 -3.53 -3.31 4.13
N ILE A 55 -4.34 -2.43 3.54
CA ILE A 55 -5.80 -2.58 3.46
C ILE A 55 -6.21 -2.97 2.03
N GLU A 56 -5.70 -2.26 1.03
CA GLU A 56 -5.95 -2.55 -0.39
C GLU A 56 -4.65 -2.47 -1.19
N GLY A 57 -4.50 -3.31 -2.21
CA GLY A 57 -3.36 -3.26 -3.13
C GLY A 57 -3.76 -3.63 -4.56
N ILE A 58 -3.40 -2.78 -5.53
CA ILE A 58 -3.78 -2.97 -6.93
C ILE A 58 -3.27 -4.29 -7.50
N CYS A 59 -1.99 -4.59 -7.27
CA CYS A 59 -1.40 -5.87 -7.71
C CYS A 59 -1.91 -7.09 -6.90
N ALA A 60 -2.71 -6.87 -5.86
CA ALA A 60 -3.44 -7.90 -5.12
C ALA A 60 -4.91 -8.04 -5.58
N GLY A 61 -5.35 -7.26 -6.57
CA GLY A 61 -6.69 -7.32 -7.15
C GLY A 61 -7.65 -6.21 -6.70
N GLU A 62 -7.18 -5.25 -5.91
CA GLU A 62 -8.01 -4.14 -5.43
C GLU A 62 -7.98 -2.93 -6.36
N SER A 63 -8.93 -2.00 -6.18
CA SER A 63 -9.04 -0.81 -7.05
C SER A 63 -8.03 0.30 -6.75
N VAL A 64 -7.48 0.31 -5.54
CA VAL A 64 -6.53 1.31 -5.06
C VAL A 64 -5.47 0.68 -4.15
N CYS A 65 -4.36 1.37 -3.93
CA CYS A 65 -3.44 1.05 -2.84
C CYS A 65 -3.80 1.89 -1.59
N SER A 66 -4.05 1.24 -0.46
CA SER A 66 -4.35 1.91 0.80
C SER A 66 -3.70 1.22 2.00
N PHE A 67 -3.25 2.02 2.97
CA PHE A 67 -2.53 1.59 4.17
C PHE A 67 -3.12 2.27 5.39
N LYS A 68 -3.15 1.56 6.51
CA LYS A 68 -3.53 2.10 7.81
C LYS A 68 -2.30 2.23 8.68
N ILE A 69 -1.97 3.47 9.05
CA ILE A 69 -0.94 3.81 10.03
C ILE A 69 -1.60 4.01 11.39
N LYS A 70 -1.03 3.40 12.42
CA LYS A 70 -1.43 3.57 13.82
C LYS A 70 -0.18 3.92 14.63
N ILE A 71 -0.17 5.15 15.13
CA ILE A 71 0.77 5.69 16.10
C ILE A 71 0.33 5.25 17.49
#